data_AF-A0A5S9MG05-F1
#
_entry.id   AF-A0A5S9MG05-F1
#
_cell.length_a   1.000
_cell.length_b   1.000
_cell.length_c   1.000
_cell.angle_alpha   90.00
_cell.angle_beta   90.00
_cell.angle_gamma   90.00
#
_symmetry.space_group_name_H-M   'P 1'
#
loop_
_entity.id
_entity.type
_entity.pdbx_description
1 polymer ?
#
loop_
_entity_poly.entity_id
_entity_poly.type
_entity_poly.pdbx_seq_one_letter_code
_entity_poly.pdbx_strand_id
1 'polypeptide(L)'
;MLQQLADRYHIQHVQAAIGGIYDNISHIQPSYKEALAVLKTKERFPVETERLNSFSELGIYQYLDVLAEKRKGSSYSSYSLSKLEDYDLRHHSNLVETLERFIDCDSNANIAAKQLNIHINTLNYRLKRITDIAEIDLKNMNEKMTIYLDMKLKNVHL
;
A
#
# COMPACT_ATOMS: atom_id res chain seq x y z
N MET A 1 4.45 -6.42 -24.90
CA MET A 1 5.81 -6.92 -24.64
C MET A 1 5.83 -8.06 -23.61
N LEU A 2 5.45 -7.86 -22.34
CA LEU A 2 5.44 -8.96 -21.34
C LEU A 2 4.54 -10.14 -21.73
N GLN A 3 3.33 -9.84 -22.20
CA GLN A 3 2.41 -10.88 -22.68
C GLN A 3 2.97 -11.66 -23.87
N GLN A 4 3.70 -10.98 -24.77
CA GLN A 4 4.38 -11.64 -25.89
C GLN A 4 5.54 -12.54 -25.43
N LEU A 5 6.19 -12.26 -24.30
CA LEU A 5 7.24 -13.13 -23.74
C LEU A 5 6.64 -14.42 -23.16
N ALA A 6 5.51 -14.32 -22.47
CA ALA A 6 4.78 -15.47 -21.96
C ALA A 6 4.24 -16.35 -23.10
N ASP A 7 3.61 -15.73 -24.09
CA ASP A 7 2.96 -16.43 -25.20
C ASP A 7 3.96 -17.09 -26.15
N ARG A 8 5.11 -16.45 -26.40
CA ARG A 8 6.07 -16.89 -27.43
C ARG A 8 7.22 -17.73 -26.89
N TYR A 9 7.62 -17.53 -25.63
CA TYR A 9 8.79 -18.18 -25.05
C TYR A 9 8.48 -19.01 -23.80
N HIS A 10 7.19 -19.15 -23.43
CA HIS A 10 6.74 -19.88 -22.24
C HIS A 10 7.38 -19.42 -20.93
N ILE A 11 7.86 -18.18 -20.87
CA ILE A 11 8.41 -17.59 -19.65
C ILE A 11 7.26 -17.04 -18.82
N GLN A 12 6.86 -17.76 -17.77
CA GLN A 12 5.66 -17.44 -16.99
C GLN A 12 5.89 -16.44 -15.84
N HIS A 13 7.15 -16.17 -15.50
CA HIS A 13 7.52 -15.24 -14.42
C HIS A 13 8.55 -14.22 -14.91
N VAL A 14 8.06 -13.21 -15.63
CA VAL A 14 8.88 -12.04 -16.02
C VAL A 14 8.44 -10.85 -15.18
N GLN A 15 9.34 -10.35 -14.34
CA GLN A 15 9.20 -9.03 -13.76
C GLN A 15 9.87 -8.01 -14.68
N ALA A 16 9.13 -6.98 -15.07
CA ALA A 16 9.69 -5.81 -15.73
C ALA A 16 9.40 -4.55 -14.92
N ALA A 17 10.28 -3.58 -15.12
CA ALA A 17 10.23 -2.26 -14.55
C ALA A 17 10.73 -1.23 -15.56
N ILE A 18 10.10 -0.06 -15.56
CA ILE A 18 10.36 1.03 -16.48
C ILE A 18 10.58 2.29 -15.65
N GLY A 19 11.69 2.98 -15.89
CA GLY A 19 11.95 4.29 -15.29
C GLY A 19 11.10 5.40 -15.92
N GLY A 20 11.32 6.63 -15.48
CA GLY A 20 10.74 7.82 -16.07
C GLY A 20 11.21 8.03 -17.50
N ILE A 21 10.35 8.71 -18.27
CA ILE A 21 10.64 9.13 -19.64
C ILE A 21 11.30 10.50 -19.58
N TYR A 22 12.47 10.63 -20.21
CA TYR A 22 13.26 11.85 -20.22
C TYR A 22 13.68 12.19 -21.66
N ASP A 23 13.83 13.48 -21.93
CA ASP A 23 14.23 14.04 -23.24
C ASP A 23 15.76 14.15 -23.42
N ASN A 24 16.52 13.92 -22.35
CA ASN A 24 17.98 14.04 -22.33
C ASN A 24 18.64 12.76 -21.79
N ILE A 25 19.68 12.31 -22.51
CA ILE A 25 20.49 11.14 -22.19
C ILE A 25 21.16 11.20 -20.80
N SER A 26 21.39 12.41 -20.27
CA SER A 26 21.92 12.59 -18.90
C SER A 26 21.02 11.96 -17.82
N HIS A 27 19.73 11.77 -18.11
CA HIS A 27 18.77 11.15 -17.20
C HIS A 27 18.70 9.62 -17.27
N ILE A 28 19.58 8.97 -18.04
CA ILE A 28 19.65 7.49 -18.06
C ILE A 28 19.87 6.93 -16.65
N GLN A 29 20.77 7.52 -15.86
CA GLN A 29 21.03 7.04 -14.51
C GLN A 29 19.81 7.22 -13.58
N PRO A 30 19.15 8.40 -13.50
CA PRO A 30 17.87 8.55 -12.83
C PRO A 30 16.80 7.53 -13.27
N SER A 31 16.56 7.40 -14.58
CA SER A 31 15.57 6.46 -15.13
C SER A 31 15.88 5.00 -14.74
N TYR A 32 17.16 4.61 -14.76
CA TYR A 32 17.58 3.29 -14.29
C TYR A 32 17.32 3.09 -12.79
N LYS A 33 17.60 4.10 -11.94
CA LYS A 33 17.31 4.03 -10.50
C LYS A 33 15.80 3.93 -10.23
N GLU A 34 14.98 4.63 -10.99
CA GLU A 34 13.53 4.55 -10.92
C GLU A 34 13.01 3.16 -11.29
N ALA A 35 13.54 2.54 -12.35
CA ALA A 35 13.22 1.16 -12.68
C ALA A 35 13.60 0.18 -11.55
N LEU A 36 14.77 0.36 -10.91
CA LEU A 36 15.14 -0.42 -9.73
C LEU A 36 14.18 -0.19 -8.55
N ALA A 37 13.70 1.04 -8.35
CA ALA A 37 12.72 1.35 -7.31
C ALA A 37 11.38 0.64 -7.55
N VAL A 38 10.93 0.52 -8.81
CA VAL A 38 9.75 -0.27 -9.17
C VAL A 38 9.94 -1.75 -8.79
N LEU A 39 11.10 -2.34 -9.10
CA LEU A 39 11.38 -3.75 -8.74
C LEU A 39 11.37 -3.96 -7.22
N LYS A 40 12.03 -3.09 -6.46
CA LYS A 40 12.04 -3.15 -4.99
C LYS A 40 10.64 -3.01 -4.40
N THR A 41 9.84 -2.12 -4.97
CA THR A 41 8.45 -1.92 -4.54
C THR A 41 7.63 -3.17 -4.79
N LYS A 42 7.80 -3.82 -5.95
CA LYS A 42 7.15 -5.10 -6.27
C LYS A 42 7.51 -6.23 -5.33
N GLU A 43 8.78 -6.31 -4.93
CA GLU A 43 9.23 -7.30 -3.96
C GLU A 43 8.56 -7.09 -2.60
N ARG A 44 8.44 -5.83 -2.17
CA ARG A 44 7.86 -5.46 -0.87
C ARG A 44 6.33 -5.54 -0.83
N PHE A 45 5.65 -5.24 -1.95
CA PHE A 45 4.19 -5.18 -2.06
C PHE A 45 3.71 -6.00 -3.28
N PRO A 46 3.91 -7.32 -3.29
CA PRO A 46 3.74 -8.14 -4.49
C PRO A 46 2.30 -8.18 -5.01
N VAL A 47 1.30 -8.11 -4.11
CA VAL A 47 -0.11 -8.16 -4.49
C VAL A 47 -0.58 -6.79 -4.99
N GLU A 48 -0.28 -5.73 -4.24
CA GLU A 48 -0.76 -4.38 -4.54
C GLU A 48 -0.10 -3.78 -5.77
N THR A 49 1.12 -4.23 -6.10
CA THR A 49 1.92 -3.66 -7.19
C THR A 49 2.17 -4.62 -8.34
N GLU A 50 1.50 -5.78 -8.35
CA GLU A 50 1.57 -6.82 -9.39
C GLU A 50 1.53 -6.21 -10.80
N ARG A 51 0.62 -5.25 -11.02
CA ARG A 51 0.35 -4.63 -12.32
C ARG A 51 1.12 -3.34 -12.59
N LEU A 52 1.86 -2.79 -11.62
CA LEU A 52 2.55 -1.50 -11.77
C LEU A 52 3.93 -1.77 -12.39
N ASN A 53 4.17 -1.40 -13.63
CA ASN A 53 5.42 -1.71 -14.33
C ASN A 53 6.31 -0.49 -14.55
N SER A 54 5.81 0.72 -14.32
CA SER A 54 6.55 1.96 -14.49
C SER A 54 6.63 2.77 -13.20
N PHE A 55 7.65 3.60 -13.09
CA PHE A 55 7.83 4.47 -11.94
C PHE A 55 6.66 5.44 -11.75
N SER A 56 6.08 5.96 -12.84
CA SER A 56 4.90 6.84 -12.82
C SER A 56 3.64 6.15 -12.28
N GLU A 57 3.54 4.82 -12.37
CA GLU A 57 2.40 4.05 -11.86
C GLU A 57 2.51 3.76 -10.36
N LEU A 58 3.68 3.93 -9.74
CA LEU A 58 3.89 3.60 -8.32
C LEU A 58 3.05 4.47 -7.36
N GLY A 59 2.51 5.60 -7.81
CA GLY A 59 1.65 6.44 -6.97
C GLY A 59 2.33 6.79 -5.64
N ILE A 60 1.71 6.45 -4.51
CA ILE A 60 2.29 6.71 -3.18
C ILE A 60 3.55 5.89 -2.87
N TYR A 61 3.71 4.72 -3.51
CA TYR A 61 4.77 3.76 -3.16
C TYR A 61 6.16 4.32 -3.44
N GLN A 62 6.30 5.21 -4.42
CA GLN A 62 7.56 5.89 -4.74
C GLN A 62 8.09 6.76 -3.58
N TYR A 63 7.23 7.16 -2.65
CA TYR A 63 7.59 8.04 -1.53
C TYR A 63 7.84 7.30 -0.22
N LEU A 64 7.56 6.00 -0.15
CA LEU A 64 7.59 5.27 1.12
C LEU A 64 8.98 5.24 1.76
N ASP A 65 10.05 5.05 0.97
CA ASP A 65 11.42 5.05 1.51
C ASP A 65 11.79 6.42 2.10
N VAL A 66 11.46 7.51 1.39
CA VAL A 66 11.71 8.89 1.86
C VAL A 66 10.92 9.19 3.13
N LEU A 67 9.66 8.76 3.20
CA LEU A 67 8.82 8.92 4.39
C LEU A 67 9.34 8.08 5.56
N ALA A 68 9.81 6.87 5.30
CA ALA A 68 10.39 5.98 6.32
C ALA A 68 11.67 6.57 6.91
N GLU A 69 12.57 7.12 6.09
CA GLU A 69 13.78 7.80 6.55
C GLU A 69 13.44 9.03 7.40
N LYS A 70 12.49 9.86 6.94
CA LYS A 70 12.04 11.03 7.71
C LYS A 70 11.45 10.63 9.07
N ARG A 71 10.73 9.50 9.13
CA ARG A 71 10.18 8.98 10.39
C ARG A 71 11.22 8.44 11.35
N LYS A 72 12.24 7.71 10.86
CA LYS A 72 13.36 7.22 11.69
C LYS A 72 14.05 8.37 12.45
N GLY A 73 14.11 9.56 11.85
CA GLY A 73 14.67 10.76 12.48
C GLY A 73 13.72 11.51 13.42
N SER A 74 12.50 11.01 13.65
CA SER A 74 11.48 11.66 14.46
C SER A 74 11.00 10.75 15.59
N SER A 75 10.51 11.33 16.69
CA SER A 75 9.77 10.60 17.74
C SER A 75 8.33 10.24 17.33
N TYR A 76 8.04 10.19 16.02
CA TYR A 76 6.69 9.94 15.54
C TYR A 76 6.29 8.48 15.75
N SER A 77 5.19 8.27 16.46
CA SER A 77 4.50 7.00 16.57
C SER A 77 3.06 7.18 16.10
N SER A 78 2.55 6.23 15.31
CA SER A 78 1.15 6.27 14.89
C SER A 78 0.27 5.83 16.06
N TYR A 79 -0.26 6.80 16.80
CA TYR A 79 -1.15 6.56 17.93
C TYR A 79 -2.40 5.77 17.51
N SER A 80 -3.05 6.17 16.41
CA SER A 80 -4.26 5.53 15.91
C SER A 80 -4.01 4.09 15.44
N LEU A 81 -2.92 3.84 14.71
CA LEU A 81 -2.57 2.48 14.30
C LEU A 81 -2.19 1.60 15.49
N SER A 82 -1.40 2.12 16.43
CA SER A 82 -0.98 1.38 17.63
C SER A 82 -2.20 0.92 18.45
N LYS A 83 -3.21 1.78 18.61
CA LYS A 83 -4.46 1.39 19.28
C LYS A 83 -5.22 0.26 18.60
N LEU A 84 -5.27 0.27 17.26
CA LEU A 84 -5.92 -0.81 16.50
C LEU A 84 -5.13 -2.11 16.64
N GLU A 85 -3.81 -2.04 16.59
CA GLU A 85 -2.93 -3.21 16.76
C GLU A 85 -3.07 -3.81 18.16
N ASP A 86 -3.05 -2.99 19.21
CA ASP A 86 -3.28 -3.42 20.59
C ASP A 86 -4.67 -4.04 20.78
N TYR A 87 -5.67 -3.53 20.06
CA TYR A 87 -7.02 -4.09 20.09
C TYR A 87 -7.07 -5.44 19.37
N ASP A 88 -6.49 -5.54 18.17
CA ASP A 88 -6.42 -6.78 17.40
C ASP A 88 -5.66 -7.88 18.15
N LEU A 89 -4.56 -7.55 18.84
CA LEU A 89 -3.83 -8.50 19.68
C LEU A 89 -4.67 -9.03 20.84
N ARG A 90 -5.48 -8.16 21.48
CA ARG A 90 -6.31 -8.55 22.63
C ARG A 90 -7.59 -9.29 22.23
N HIS A 91 -8.12 -9.03 21.04
CA HIS A 91 -9.45 -9.50 20.64
C HIS A 91 -9.45 -10.40 19.40
N HIS A 92 -8.31 -10.60 18.75
CA HIS A 92 -8.18 -11.36 17.50
C HIS A 92 -9.16 -10.89 16.41
N SER A 93 -9.32 -9.57 16.26
CA SER A 93 -10.39 -8.97 15.46
C SER A 93 -10.05 -8.64 14.01
N ASN A 94 -8.76 -8.60 13.65
CA ASN A 94 -8.25 -8.25 12.31
C ASN A 94 -8.84 -6.92 11.76
N LEU A 95 -8.96 -5.90 12.61
CA LEU A 95 -9.44 -4.58 12.26
C LEU A 95 -8.43 -3.79 11.43
N VAL A 96 -7.12 -3.96 11.66
CA VAL A 96 -6.08 -3.34 10.82
C VAL A 96 -6.20 -3.83 9.37
N GLU A 97 -6.29 -5.15 9.16
CA GLU A 97 -6.51 -5.74 7.83
C GLU A 97 -7.84 -5.25 7.22
N THR A 98 -8.90 -5.19 8.02
CA THR A 98 -10.21 -4.69 7.57
C THR A 98 -10.11 -3.24 7.07
N LEU A 99 -9.40 -2.39 7.81
CA LEU A 99 -9.19 -0.98 7.44
C LEU A 99 -8.36 -0.85 6.16
N GLU A 100 -7.26 -1.60 6.06
CA GLU A 100 -6.40 -1.60 4.88
C GLU A 100 -7.19 -2.01 3.63
N ARG A 101 -7.93 -3.12 3.70
CA ARG A 101 -8.78 -3.59 2.58
C ARG A 101 -9.88 -2.60 2.22
N PHE A 102 -10.47 -1.93 3.21
CA PHE A 102 -11.45 -0.88 2.96
C PHE A 102 -10.85 0.29 2.17
N ILE A 103 -9.65 0.74 2.54
CA ILE A 103 -8.97 1.84 1.85
C ILE A 103 -8.51 1.41 0.46
N ASP A 104 -7.95 0.20 0.31
CA ASP A 104 -7.54 -0.36 -0.99
C ASP A 104 -8.72 -0.51 -1.97
N CYS A 105 -9.95 -0.67 -1.46
CA CYS A 105 -11.18 -0.69 -2.25
C CYS A 105 -11.78 0.72 -2.46
N ASP A 106 -10.95 1.77 -2.47
CA ASP A 106 -11.38 3.17 -2.60
C ASP A 106 -12.43 3.60 -1.56
N SER A 107 -12.37 3.03 -0.34
CA SER A 107 -13.39 3.24 0.70
C SER A 107 -14.80 2.76 0.29
N ASN A 108 -14.90 1.84 -0.67
CA ASN A 108 -16.17 1.22 -1.05
C ASN A 108 -16.46 -0.01 -0.18
N ALA A 109 -17.38 0.17 0.77
CA ALA A 109 -17.75 -0.88 1.71
C ALA A 109 -18.31 -2.16 1.04
N ASN A 110 -19.02 -2.06 -0.09
CA ASN A 110 -19.55 -3.24 -0.76
C ASN A 110 -18.43 -4.08 -1.41
N ILE A 111 -17.43 -3.43 -2.00
CA ILE A 111 -16.29 -4.12 -2.62
C ILE A 111 -15.41 -4.73 -1.53
N ALA A 112 -15.09 -3.97 -0.49
CA ALA A 112 -14.28 -4.44 0.63
C ALA A 112 -14.93 -5.62 1.37
N ALA A 113 -16.24 -5.58 1.61
CA ALA A 113 -16.95 -6.68 2.27
C ALA A 113 -16.86 -7.99 1.46
N LYS A 114 -16.98 -7.89 0.12
CA LYS A 114 -16.80 -9.04 -0.78
C LYS A 114 -15.37 -9.58 -0.73
N GLN A 115 -14.35 -8.71 -0.79
CA GLN A 115 -12.94 -9.14 -0.71
C GLN A 115 -12.59 -9.79 0.63
N LEU A 116 -13.18 -9.29 1.73
CA LEU A 116 -13.01 -9.83 3.07
C LEU A 116 -13.90 -11.07 3.35
N ASN A 117 -14.75 -11.47 2.40
CA ASN A 117 -15.73 -12.56 2.56
C ASN A 117 -16.65 -12.37 3.80
N ILE A 118 -17.07 -11.13 4.06
CA ILE A 118 -17.99 -10.80 5.16
C ILE A 118 -19.24 -10.08 4.64
N HIS A 119 -20.31 -10.09 5.43
CA HIS A 119 -21.49 -9.31 5.13
C HIS A 119 -21.21 -7.80 5.29
N ILE A 120 -21.87 -6.97 4.46
CA ILE A 120 -21.74 -5.50 4.50
C ILE A 120 -22.04 -4.91 5.88
N ASN A 121 -23.03 -5.44 6.60
CA ASN A 121 -23.35 -5.02 7.96
C ASN A 121 -22.19 -5.26 8.94
N THR A 122 -21.51 -6.41 8.80
CA THR A 122 -20.33 -6.73 9.61
C THR A 122 -19.18 -5.77 9.32
N LEU A 123 -18.95 -5.44 8.04
CA LEU A 123 -17.95 -4.45 7.68
C LEU A 123 -18.30 -3.08 8.28
N ASN A 124 -19.53 -2.60 8.13
CA ASN A 124 -19.96 -1.31 8.68
C ASN A 124 -19.79 -1.24 10.20
N TYR A 125 -20.10 -2.35 10.91
CA TYR A 125 -19.82 -2.46 12.34
C TYR A 125 -18.32 -2.36 12.64
N ARG A 126 -17.48 -3.09 11.89
CA ARG A 126 -16.02 -3.03 12.05
C ARG A 126 -15.48 -1.62 11.77
N LEU A 127 -15.92 -0.95 10.71
CA LEU A 127 -15.50 0.42 10.38
C LEU A 127 -15.89 1.42 11.47
N LYS A 128 -17.10 1.31 12.03
CA LYS A 128 -17.50 2.13 13.19
C LYS A 128 -16.58 1.86 14.38
N ARG A 129 -16.31 0.58 14.68
CA ARG A 129 -15.43 0.16 15.77
C ARG A 129 -13.99 0.66 15.56
N ILE A 130 -13.50 0.67 14.32
CA ILE A 130 -12.20 1.22 13.94
C ILE A 130 -12.14 2.73 14.23
N THR A 131 -13.14 3.50 13.79
CA THR A 131 -13.25 4.94 14.09
C THR A 131 -13.24 5.18 15.61
N ASP A 132 -14.00 4.41 16.38
CA ASP A 132 -14.09 4.56 17.83
C ASP A 132 -12.75 4.24 18.54
N ILE A 133 -12.05 3.19 18.13
CA ILE A 133 -10.78 2.76 18.76
C ILE A 133 -9.63 3.65 18.34
N ALA A 134 -9.47 3.88 17.05
CA ALA A 134 -8.33 4.60 16.50
C ALA A 134 -8.48 6.12 16.65
N GLU A 135 -9.68 6.60 17.04
CA GLU A 135 -10.03 8.01 17.19
C GLU A 135 -9.78 8.79 15.89
N ILE A 136 -10.22 8.23 14.77
CA ILE A 136 -10.06 8.82 13.42
C ILE A 136 -11.39 8.98 12.69
N ASP A 137 -11.50 10.03 11.88
CA ASP A 137 -12.58 10.19 10.92
C ASP A 137 -12.18 9.61 9.54
N LEU A 138 -12.78 8.48 9.17
CA LEU A 138 -12.55 7.84 7.87
C LEU A 138 -13.14 8.62 6.68
N LYS A 139 -13.93 9.67 6.92
CA LYS A 139 -14.37 10.62 5.89
C LYS A 139 -13.34 11.73 5.66
N ASN A 140 -12.46 11.99 6.62
CA ASN A 140 -11.36 12.93 6.46
C ASN A 140 -10.22 12.28 5.67
N MET A 141 -9.93 12.82 4.48
CA MET A 141 -8.88 12.29 3.62
C MET A 141 -7.50 12.31 4.30
N ASN A 142 -7.18 13.37 5.05
CA ASN A 142 -5.87 13.50 5.68
C ASN A 142 -5.67 12.44 6.78
N GLU A 143 -6.67 12.23 7.63
CA GLU A 143 -6.60 11.21 8.68
C GLU A 143 -6.54 9.80 8.09
N LYS A 144 -7.41 9.51 7.12
CA LYS A 144 -7.43 8.22 6.41
C LYS A 144 -6.12 7.92 5.69
N MET A 145 -5.55 8.89 4.98
CA MET A 145 -4.26 8.71 4.30
C MET A 145 -3.10 8.61 5.27
N THR A 146 -3.15 9.31 6.41
CA THR A 146 -2.12 9.22 7.44
C THR A 146 -2.04 7.79 7.97
N ILE A 147 -3.16 7.20 8.39
CA ILE A 147 -3.16 5.83 8.91
C ILE A 147 -2.87 4.79 7.81
N TYR A 148 -3.26 5.04 6.56
CA TYR A 148 -2.90 4.18 5.44
C TYR A 148 -1.39 4.14 5.20
N LEU A 149 -0.74 5.31 5.18
CA LEU A 149 0.70 5.41 5.07
C LEU A 149 1.39 4.79 6.29
N ASP A 150 0.83 4.94 7.50
CA ASP A 150 1.34 4.27 8.70
C ASP A 150 1.40 2.75 8.49
N MET A 151 0.31 2.15 7.99
CA MET A 151 0.23 0.71 7.71
C MET A 151 1.27 0.29 6.66
N LYS A 152 1.36 1.00 5.53
CA LYS A 152 2.33 0.67 4.46
C LYS A 152 3.78 0.83 4.91
N LEU A 153 4.08 1.83 5.75
CA LEU A 153 5.43 2.09 6.24
C LEU A 153 5.94 1.01 7.22
N LYS A 154 5.06 0.26 7.89
CA LYS A 154 5.49 -0.90 8.70
C LYS A 154 6.17 -1.97 7.84
N ASN A 155 5.69 -2.16 6.61
CA ASN A 155 6.24 -3.14 5.67
C ASN A 155 7.53 -2.66 4.97
N VAL A 156 7.97 -1.43 5.23
CA VAL A 156 9.24 -0.88 4.72
C VAL A 156 10.44 -1.27 5.59
N HIS A 157 10.19 -1.67 6.83
CA HIS A 157 11.22 -2.01 7.82
C HIS A 157 11.53 -3.50 7.95
N LEU A 158 10.90 -4.33 7.11
CA LEU A 158 11.20 -5.75 6.92
C LEU A 158 11.96 -5.93 5.60
#